data_AF-A0A2E0EMM2-F1
#
_entry.id   AF-A0A2E0EMM2-F1
#
_cell.length_a   1.000
_cell.length_b   1.000
_cell.length_c   1.000
_cell.angle_alpha   90.00
_cell.angle_beta   90.00
_cell.angle_gamma   90.00
#
_symmetry.space_group_name_H-M   'P 1'
#
loop_
_entity.id
_entity.type
_entity.pdbx_description
1 polymer ?
#
loop_
_entity_poly.entity_id
_entity_poly.type
_entity_poly.pdbx_seq_one_letter_code
_entity_poly.pdbx_strand_id
1 'polypeptide(L)'
;MRAGFILRRIHGIAMYNNQRDLSSMTDEFHFHAYANATLQHIFDQLEQAYDDESLEDLDYDEGSGILSIVTPSGQTFIVSKHGPSQQLWLASPISGGLHADFNESEQEWLLPDGRDLKDVLAEDLVTTAGIRIRL
;
A
#
# COMPACT_ATOMS: atom_id res chain seq x y z
N MET A 1 22.60 19.11 33.58
CA MET A 1 22.56 19.89 32.32
C MET A 1 21.17 20.47 32.18
N ARG A 2 21.07 21.79 32.03
CA ARG A 2 19.81 22.55 32.07
C ARG A 2 19.22 22.67 30.67
N ALA A 3 17.93 22.44 30.53
CA ALA A 3 17.12 23.06 29.48
C ALA A 3 15.91 23.69 30.17
N GLY A 4 15.98 25.00 30.40
CA GLY A 4 14.90 25.78 30.97
C GLY A 4 13.85 26.07 29.90
N PHE A 5 12.61 25.65 30.14
CA PHE A 5 11.46 26.12 29.37
C PHE A 5 10.96 27.41 30.01
N ILE A 6 11.28 28.55 29.38
CA ILE A 6 10.74 29.85 29.74
C ILE A 6 9.32 29.94 29.18
N LEU A 7 8.36 30.09 30.09
CA LEU A 7 6.97 30.40 29.81
C LEU A 7 6.87 31.78 29.14
N ARG A 8 6.23 31.89 27.98
CA ARG A 8 5.69 33.17 27.50
C ARG A 8 4.27 32.99 26.95
N ARG A 9 3.29 33.49 27.70
CA ARG A 9 1.99 33.90 27.16
C ARG A 9 2.18 35.21 26.40
N ILE A 10 1.76 35.26 25.14
CA ILE A 10 1.37 36.49 24.45
C ILE A 10 0.35 36.15 23.35
N HIS A 11 -0.55 37.10 23.12
CA HIS A 11 -1.77 37.07 22.31
C HIS A 11 -1.62 36.49 20.89
N GLY A 12 -2.61 35.69 20.48
CA GLY A 12 -3.22 35.80 19.14
C GLY A 12 -2.54 35.16 17.93
N ILE A 13 -1.60 34.23 18.09
CA ILE A 13 -1.13 33.37 16.98
C ILE A 13 -1.00 31.95 17.54
N ALA A 14 -1.70 30.99 16.93
CA ALA A 14 -1.59 29.58 17.28
C ALA A 14 -0.13 29.14 17.12
N MET A 15 0.52 28.81 18.24
CA MET A 15 1.85 28.21 18.22
C MET A 15 1.69 26.80 17.63
N TYR A 16 2.01 26.65 16.34
CA TYR A 16 2.08 25.37 15.64
C TYR A 16 2.97 24.41 16.45
N ASN A 17 2.45 23.22 16.72
CA ASN A 17 3.12 22.24 17.57
C ASN A 17 4.12 21.44 16.71
N ASN A 18 5.21 22.12 16.34
CA ASN A 18 6.20 21.75 15.32
C ASN A 18 6.69 20.29 15.36
N GLN A 19 6.66 19.64 16.51
CA GLN A 19 7.16 18.27 16.66
C GLN A 19 6.14 17.18 16.31
N ARG A 20 4.83 17.44 16.50
CA ARG A 20 3.75 16.52 16.08
C ARG A 20 3.41 16.69 14.61
N ASP A 21 3.43 17.93 14.13
CA ASP A 21 3.14 18.21 12.71
C ASP A 21 4.26 17.63 11.83
N LEU A 22 5.51 17.74 12.26
CA LEU A 22 6.65 17.13 11.56
C LEU A 22 6.63 15.60 11.62
N SER A 23 6.23 14.98 12.73
CA SER A 23 6.12 13.51 12.79
C SER A 23 5.02 13.00 11.87
N SER A 24 3.82 13.61 11.91
CA SER A 24 2.71 13.23 11.02
C SER A 24 3.04 13.37 9.54
N MET A 25 3.75 14.44 9.15
CA MET A 25 4.20 14.63 7.75
C MET A 25 5.26 13.59 7.35
N THR A 26 6.12 13.18 8.28
CA THR A 26 7.13 12.15 8.02
C THR A 26 6.47 10.78 7.88
N ASP A 27 5.50 10.47 8.74
CA ASP A 27 4.73 9.22 8.69
C ASP A 27 3.93 9.11 7.38
N GLU A 28 3.26 10.19 6.97
CA GLU A 28 2.54 10.25 5.68
C GLU A 28 3.48 10.07 4.49
N PHE A 29 4.65 10.72 4.50
CA PHE A 29 5.65 10.56 3.45
C PHE A 29 6.17 9.11 3.36
N HIS A 30 6.49 8.49 4.50
CA HIS A 30 6.92 7.11 4.56
C HIS A 30 5.84 6.15 4.07
N PHE A 31 4.58 6.34 4.48
CA PHE A 31 3.46 5.56 3.98
C PHE A 31 3.40 5.59 2.44
N HIS A 32 3.43 6.79 1.85
CA HIS A 32 3.38 6.92 0.40
C HIS A 32 4.56 6.26 -0.30
N ALA A 33 5.76 6.40 0.26
CA ALA A 33 6.96 5.79 -0.29
C ALA A 33 6.88 4.26 -0.29
N TYR A 34 6.54 3.64 0.85
CA TYR A 34 6.44 2.18 0.96
C TYR A 34 5.29 1.63 0.11
N ALA A 35 4.15 2.32 0.08
CA ALA A 35 2.99 1.86 -0.68
C ALA A 35 3.26 1.94 -2.19
N ASN A 36 3.89 3.03 -2.67
CA ASN A 36 4.29 3.14 -4.08
C ASN A 36 5.31 2.06 -4.45
N ALA A 37 6.34 1.87 -3.63
CA ALA A 37 7.35 0.85 -3.89
C ALA A 37 6.73 -0.56 -3.96
N THR A 38 5.74 -0.83 -3.13
CA THR A 38 5.02 -2.12 -3.12
C THR A 38 4.18 -2.30 -4.37
N LEU A 39 3.37 -1.30 -4.74
CA LEU A 39 2.53 -1.37 -5.94
C LEU A 39 3.36 -1.49 -7.22
N GLN A 40 4.46 -0.71 -7.31
CA GLN A 40 5.41 -0.81 -8.41
C GLN A 40 6.03 -2.21 -8.46
N HIS A 41 6.44 -2.75 -7.31
CA HIS A 41 7.01 -4.10 -7.26
C HIS A 41 6.03 -5.15 -7.78
N ILE A 42 4.77 -5.11 -7.36
CA ILE A 42 3.74 -6.04 -7.83
C ILE A 42 3.55 -5.89 -9.35
N PHE A 43 3.46 -4.65 -9.85
CA PHE A 43 3.35 -4.37 -11.27
C PHE A 43 4.53 -4.97 -12.05
N ASP A 44 5.76 -4.64 -11.67
CA ASP A 44 6.99 -5.12 -12.31
C ASP A 44 7.07 -6.66 -12.36
N GLN A 45 6.66 -7.33 -11.29
CA GLN A 45 6.63 -8.80 -11.27
C GLN A 45 5.60 -9.35 -12.26
N LEU A 46 4.43 -8.70 -12.40
CA LEU A 46 3.35 -9.16 -13.27
C LEU A 46 3.54 -8.80 -14.75
N GLU A 47 4.48 -7.91 -15.10
CA GLU A 47 4.76 -7.53 -16.50
C GLU A 47 5.00 -8.75 -17.39
N GLN A 48 5.78 -9.74 -16.92
CA GLN A 48 6.02 -10.95 -17.70
C GLN A 48 4.73 -11.76 -17.94
N ALA A 49 3.87 -11.88 -16.93
CA ALA A 49 2.60 -12.59 -17.06
C ALA A 49 1.66 -11.88 -18.04
N TYR A 50 1.73 -10.55 -18.11
CA TYR A 50 1.02 -9.75 -19.08
C TYR A 50 1.59 -9.93 -20.50
N ASP A 51 2.91 -9.87 -20.67
CA ASP A 51 3.59 -10.07 -21.96
C ASP A 51 3.34 -11.45 -22.57
N ASP A 52 3.22 -12.49 -21.72
CA ASP A 52 2.92 -13.87 -22.12
C ASP A 52 1.40 -14.14 -22.26
N GLU A 53 0.55 -13.10 -22.30
CA GLU A 53 -0.92 -13.16 -22.44
C GLU A 53 -1.63 -13.98 -21.34
N SER A 54 -0.99 -14.16 -20.19
CA SER A 54 -1.60 -14.81 -19.02
C SER A 54 -2.50 -13.85 -18.25
N LEU A 55 -2.34 -12.54 -18.47
CA LEU A 55 -3.24 -11.47 -18.03
C LEU A 55 -3.85 -10.79 -19.26
N GLU A 56 -5.10 -10.36 -19.13
CA GLU A 56 -5.79 -9.58 -20.17
C GLU A 56 -5.38 -8.10 -20.11
N ASP A 57 -5.23 -7.56 -18.89
CA ASP A 57 -4.86 -6.17 -18.66
C ASP A 57 -4.06 -6.02 -17.36
N LEU A 58 -3.13 -5.09 -17.35
CA LEU A 58 -2.28 -4.75 -16.22
C LEU A 58 -1.94 -3.25 -16.28
N ASP A 59 -2.44 -2.49 -15.32
CA ASP A 59 -2.26 -1.02 -15.29
C ASP A 59 -1.95 -0.54 -13.87
N TYR A 60 -0.94 0.30 -13.74
CA TYR A 60 -0.59 0.98 -12.49
C TYR A 60 -0.63 2.50 -12.67
N ASP A 61 -1.66 3.12 -12.09
CA ASP A 61 -1.70 4.57 -11.93
C ASP A 61 -0.95 4.97 -10.65
N GLU A 62 0.30 5.37 -10.80
CA GLU A 62 1.15 5.83 -9.68
C GLU A 62 0.54 7.03 -8.93
N GLY A 63 -0.13 7.93 -9.68
CA GLY A 63 -0.72 9.15 -9.17
C GLY A 63 -1.90 8.90 -8.25
N SER A 64 -2.87 8.09 -8.70
CA SER A 64 -4.00 7.68 -7.85
C SER A 64 -3.64 6.55 -6.88
N GLY A 65 -2.59 5.79 -7.18
CA GLY A 65 -2.16 4.65 -6.36
C GLY A 65 -2.99 3.42 -6.56
N ILE A 66 -3.44 3.16 -7.79
CA ILE A 66 -4.34 2.06 -8.11
C ILE A 66 -3.62 1.15 -9.10
N LEU A 67 -3.44 -0.11 -8.72
CA LEU A 67 -3.00 -1.20 -9.57
C LEU A 67 -4.22 -2.05 -9.93
N SER A 68 -4.50 -2.17 -11.23
CA SER A 68 -5.57 -2.99 -11.80
C SER A 68 -4.98 -4.18 -12.52
N ILE A 69 -5.47 -5.38 -12.22
CA ILE A 69 -5.04 -6.63 -12.84
C ILE A 69 -6.30 -7.35 -13.34
N VAL A 70 -6.38 -7.62 -14.63
CA VAL A 70 -7.51 -8.30 -15.26
C VAL A 70 -7.04 -9.63 -15.83
N THR A 71 -7.71 -10.71 -15.44
CA THR A 71 -7.44 -12.06 -15.98
C THR A 71 -8.13 -12.26 -17.33
N PRO A 72 -7.70 -13.25 -18.15
CA PRO A 72 -8.37 -13.60 -19.41
C PRO A 72 -9.86 -13.99 -19.26
N SER A 73 -10.28 -14.35 -18.04
CA SER A 73 -11.68 -14.66 -17.72
C SER A 73 -12.54 -13.42 -17.42
N GLY A 74 -11.94 -12.22 -17.42
CA GLY A 74 -12.58 -10.95 -17.08
C GLY A 74 -12.71 -10.69 -15.58
N GLN A 75 -12.11 -11.52 -14.72
CA GLN A 75 -12.03 -11.24 -13.29
C GLN A 75 -10.97 -10.16 -13.02
N THR A 76 -11.31 -9.21 -12.14
CA THR A 76 -10.47 -8.04 -11.84
C THR A 76 -10.02 -8.05 -10.39
N PHE A 77 -8.73 -7.79 -10.19
CA PHE A 77 -8.13 -7.50 -8.90
C PHE A 77 -7.73 -6.03 -8.86
N ILE A 78 -7.97 -5.38 -7.73
CA ILE A 78 -7.51 -4.01 -7.50
C ILE A 78 -6.66 -3.99 -6.23
N VAL A 79 -5.42 -3.52 -6.33
CA VAL A 79 -4.59 -3.15 -5.18
C VAL A 79 -4.48 -1.63 -5.13
N SER A 80 -4.82 -1.01 -4.01
CA SER A 80 -4.85 0.46 -3.94
C SER A 80 -4.35 1.04 -2.63
N LYS A 81 -3.80 2.26 -2.71
CA LYS A 81 -3.46 3.10 -1.55
C LYS A 81 -4.74 3.68 -0.93
N HIS A 82 -4.86 3.59 0.39
CA HIS A 82 -5.85 4.34 1.15
C HIS A 82 -5.18 5.34 2.10
N GLY A 83 -4.99 6.57 1.62
CA GLY A 83 -4.28 7.65 2.34
C GLY A 83 -4.80 7.94 3.75
N PRO A 84 -6.13 8.06 3.98
CA PRO A 84 -6.65 8.40 5.31
C PRO A 84 -6.35 7.36 6.39
N SER A 85 -6.28 6.07 6.05
CA SER A 85 -5.94 5.01 7.00
C SER A 85 -4.49 4.54 6.89
N GLN A 86 -3.73 5.05 5.93
CA GLN A 86 -2.35 4.63 5.63
C GLN A 86 -2.23 3.12 5.40
N GLN A 87 -3.14 2.56 4.59
CA GLN A 87 -3.22 1.13 4.27
C GLN A 87 -3.06 0.85 2.79
N LEU A 88 -2.73 -0.40 2.47
CA LEU A 88 -3.01 -1.00 1.17
C LEU A 88 -4.28 -1.84 1.22
N TRP A 89 -5.13 -1.68 0.23
CA TRP A 89 -6.37 -2.44 0.09
C TRP A 89 -6.28 -3.38 -1.11
N LEU A 90 -6.84 -4.57 -0.97
CA LEU A 90 -6.98 -5.56 -2.03
C LEU A 90 -8.47 -5.86 -2.23
N ALA A 91 -8.99 -5.61 -3.43
CA ALA A 91 -10.27 -6.15 -3.86
C ALA A 91 -10.00 -7.37 -4.74
N SER A 92 -10.32 -8.57 -4.21
CA SER A 92 -10.13 -9.85 -4.89
C SER A 92 -11.48 -10.53 -5.17
N PRO A 93 -11.68 -11.15 -6.34
CA PRO A 93 -12.83 -12.01 -6.64
C PRO A 93 -12.84 -13.31 -5.82
N ILE A 94 -11.72 -13.68 -5.19
CA ILE A 94 -11.57 -14.90 -4.38
C ILE A 94 -11.66 -14.57 -2.89
N SER A 95 -10.77 -13.71 -2.42
CA SER A 95 -10.62 -13.39 -1.00
C SER A 95 -11.45 -12.19 -0.53
N GLY A 96 -12.16 -11.51 -1.44
CA GLY A 96 -12.99 -10.34 -1.14
C GLY A 96 -12.17 -9.07 -0.92
N GLY A 97 -12.76 -8.12 -0.16
CA GLY A 97 -12.10 -6.87 0.21
C GLY A 97 -11.25 -7.04 1.46
N LEU A 98 -9.94 -6.83 1.33
CA LEU A 98 -8.95 -6.95 2.38
C LEU A 98 -8.19 -5.63 2.55
N HIS A 99 -7.71 -5.37 3.76
CA HIS A 99 -6.94 -4.18 4.11
C HIS A 99 -5.74 -4.58 4.96
N ALA A 100 -4.58 -4.06 4.59
CA ALA A 100 -3.30 -4.38 5.21
C ALA A 100 -2.64 -3.12 5.78
N ASP A 101 -2.11 -3.25 6.98
CA ASP A 101 -1.30 -2.24 7.65
C ASP A 101 0.19 -2.52 7.39
N PHE A 102 1.00 -1.47 7.24
CA PHE A 102 2.44 -1.64 7.06
C PHE A 102 3.10 -2.02 8.39
N ASN A 103 3.81 -3.15 8.41
CA ASN A 103 4.63 -3.57 9.54
C ASN A 103 6.09 -3.14 9.30
N GLU A 104 6.55 -2.13 10.04
CA GLU A 104 7.92 -1.62 9.88
C GLU A 104 9.01 -2.63 10.24
N SER A 105 8.74 -3.59 11.13
CA SER A 105 9.76 -4.57 11.54
C SER A 105 9.99 -5.63 10.46
N GLU A 106 8.92 -6.02 9.77
CA GLU A 106 8.94 -7.04 8.72
C GLU A 106 9.10 -6.41 7.32
N GLN A 107 8.84 -5.10 7.18
CA GLN A 107 8.79 -4.38 5.91
C GLN A 107 7.74 -4.95 4.95
N GLU A 108 6.60 -5.39 5.51
CA GLU A 108 5.53 -6.09 4.81
C GLU A 108 4.16 -5.47 5.11
N TRP A 109 3.18 -5.73 4.24
CA TRP A 109 1.80 -5.28 4.40
C TRP A 109 0.95 -6.41 4.96
N LEU A 110 0.72 -6.37 6.26
CA LEU A 110 0.07 -7.47 6.96
C LEU A 110 -1.43 -7.26 7.12
N LEU A 111 -2.18 -8.31 6.81
CA LEU A 111 -3.60 -8.42 7.11
C LEU A 111 -3.82 -8.60 8.63
N PRO A 112 -5.05 -8.39 9.14
CA PRO A 112 -5.35 -8.56 10.56
C PRO A 112 -5.08 -9.98 11.11
N ASP A 113 -5.03 -10.99 10.23
CA ASP A 113 -4.71 -12.38 10.58
C ASP A 113 -3.21 -12.71 10.47
N GLY A 114 -2.38 -11.73 10.12
CA GLY A 114 -0.92 -11.83 10.05
C GLY A 114 -0.35 -12.30 8.71
N ARG A 115 -1.17 -12.53 7.68
CA ARG A 115 -0.68 -12.86 6.32
C ARG A 115 -0.20 -11.61 5.57
N ASP A 116 0.80 -11.76 4.72
CA ASP A 116 1.20 -10.69 3.78
C ASP A 116 0.15 -10.57 2.64
N LEU A 117 -0.24 -9.33 2.33
CA LEU A 117 -1.12 -8.99 1.22
C LEU A 117 -0.62 -9.55 -0.11
N LYS A 118 0.71 -9.53 -0.33
CA LYS A 118 1.31 -10.01 -1.57
C LYS A 118 1.18 -11.52 -1.73
N ASP A 119 1.36 -12.27 -0.65
CA ASP A 119 1.16 -13.71 -0.65
C ASP A 119 -0.30 -14.06 -0.97
N VAL A 120 -1.26 -13.36 -0.37
CA VAL A 120 -2.69 -13.57 -0.66
C VAL A 120 -3.03 -13.23 -2.12
N LEU A 121 -2.48 -12.13 -2.65
CA LEU A 121 -2.66 -11.79 -4.07
C LEU A 121 -2.09 -12.88 -4.99
N ALA A 122 -0.88 -13.37 -4.70
CA ALA A 122 -0.26 -14.43 -5.49
C ALA A 122 -1.08 -15.73 -5.44
N GLU A 123 -1.57 -16.14 -4.27
CA GLU A 123 -2.44 -17.31 -4.11
C GLU A 123 -3.76 -17.17 -4.89
N ASP A 124 -4.37 -15.98 -4.86
CA ASP A 124 -5.61 -15.74 -5.59
C ASP A 124 -5.39 -15.73 -7.10
N LEU A 125 -4.27 -15.18 -7.61
CA LEU A 125 -3.89 -15.20 -9.03
C LEU A 125 -3.59 -16.62 -9.53
N VAL A 126 -2.98 -17.46 -8.69
CA VAL A 126 -2.85 -18.90 -8.99
C VAL A 126 -4.23 -19.53 -9.12
N THR A 127 -5.17 -19.18 -8.24
CA THR A 127 -6.51 -19.77 -8.21
C THR A 127 -7.36 -19.37 -9.42
N THR A 128 -7.28 -18.11 -9.86
CA THR A 128 -8.10 -17.59 -10.96
C THR A 128 -7.51 -17.83 -12.35
N ALA A 129 -6.20 -17.65 -12.50
CA ALA A 129 -5.52 -17.64 -13.79
C ALA A 129 -4.40 -18.68 -13.90
N GLY A 130 -4.08 -19.43 -12.83
CA GLY A 130 -2.97 -20.38 -12.82
C GLY A 130 -1.58 -19.71 -12.82
N ILE A 131 -1.53 -18.39 -12.61
CA ILE A 131 -0.30 -17.60 -12.65
C ILE A 131 0.47 -17.86 -11.37
N ARG A 132 1.62 -18.52 -11.48
CA ARG A 132 2.53 -18.76 -10.35
C ARG A 132 3.59 -17.70 -10.32
N ILE A 133 3.47 -16.79 -9.36
CA ILE A 133 4.38 -15.68 -9.19
C ILE A 133 4.83 -15.58 -7.73
N ARG A 134 6.02 -15.00 -7.53
CA ARG A 134 6.49 -14.60 -6.22
C ARG A 134 6.52 -13.08 -6.19
N LEU A 135 5.82 -12.52 -5.22
CA LEU A 135 5.71 -11.08 -4.98
C LEU A 135 6.50 -10.69 -3.72
#